data_AF-A0A178WLV0-F1
#
_entry.id   AF-A0A178WLV0-F1
#
_cell.length_a   1.000
_cell.length_b   1.000
_cell.length_c   1.000
_cell.angle_alpha   90.00
_cell.angle_beta   90.00
_cell.angle_gamma   90.00
#
_symmetry.space_group_name_H-M   'P 1'
#
loop_
_entity.id
_entity.type
_entity.pdbx_description
1 polymer ?
#
loop_
_entity_poly.entity_id
_entity_poly.type
_entity_poly.pdbx_seq_one_letter_code
_entity_poly.pdbx_strand_id
1 'polypeptide(L)'
;MSPTRCWEMVRERVNQEITKQHKAGKSDLPPLQPSGSPDGFEMFGYSSPAIVQAIEALDVNRVCTDYWDSRPYSRPQVQFPANPLLREANTSGRSNVGNLQLNPGHHISPTGINSILKVLFKKASMEELSSLQEVLSETNSDMVTELVKEEIQNRR
;
A
#
# COMPACT_ATOMS: atom_id res chain seq x y z
N MET A 1 13.41 5.64 -12.62
CA MET A 1 13.95 6.92 -12.08
C MET A 1 13.15 7.29 -10.86
N SER A 2 13.78 7.62 -9.73
CA SER A 2 13.09 8.03 -8.49
C SER A 2 13.12 9.57 -8.32
N PRO A 3 12.23 10.16 -7.50
CA PRO A 3 12.28 11.57 -7.14
C PRO A 3 13.68 12.00 -6.68
N THR A 4 14.27 11.23 -5.75
CA THR A 4 15.63 11.48 -5.24
C THR A 4 16.67 11.51 -6.35
N ARG A 5 16.69 10.50 -7.23
CA ARG A 5 17.66 10.43 -8.32
C ARG A 5 17.48 11.57 -9.32
N CYS A 6 16.24 11.96 -9.60
CA CYS A 6 15.93 13.10 -10.46
C CYS A 6 16.49 14.40 -9.87
N TRP A 7 16.26 14.66 -8.59
CA TRP A 7 16.78 15.85 -7.92
C TRP A 7 18.31 15.88 -7.84
N GLU A 8 18.97 14.73 -7.64
CA GLU A 8 20.43 14.62 -7.73
C GLU A 8 20.96 15.10 -9.08
N MET A 9 20.35 14.66 -10.19
CA MET A 9 20.76 15.08 -11.54
C MET A 9 20.55 16.58 -11.78
N VAL A 10 19.44 17.14 -11.28
CA VAL A 10 19.19 18.59 -11.34
C VAL A 10 20.28 19.34 -10.58
N ARG A 11 20.57 18.94 -9.34
CA ARG A 11 21.64 19.55 -8.54
C ARG A 11 23.00 19.48 -9.20
N GLU A 12 23.37 18.32 -9.73
CA GLU A 12 24.64 18.14 -10.41
C GLU A 12 24.77 19.10 -11.59
N ARG A 13 23.73 19.20 -12.41
CA ARG A 13 23.71 20.09 -13.57
C ARG A 13 23.76 21.57 -13.18
N VAL A 14 23.02 21.96 -12.14
CA VAL A 14 23.05 23.32 -11.60
C VAL A 14 24.46 23.66 -11.08
N ASN A 15 25.08 22.76 -10.31
CA ASN A 15 26.42 22.96 -9.78
C ASN A 15 27.49 23.04 -10.89
N GLN A 16 27.36 22.24 -11.94
CA GLN A 16 28.23 22.31 -13.12
C GLN A 16 28.11 23.69 -13.80
N GLU A 17 26.89 24.21 -13.97
CA GLU A 17 26.69 25.51 -14.61
C GLU A 17 27.17 26.67 -13.73
N ILE A 18 26.90 26.65 -12.41
CA ILE A 18 27.45 27.65 -11.47
C ILE A 18 28.97 27.67 -11.56
N THR A 19 29.62 26.50 -11.51
CA THR A 19 31.08 26.39 -11.61
C THR A 19 31.61 26.93 -12.93
N LYS A 20 30.93 26.63 -14.04
CA LYS A 20 31.30 27.12 -15.37
C LYS A 20 31.20 28.65 -15.47
N GLN A 21 30.11 29.23 -14.98
CA GLN A 21 29.89 30.68 -15.01
C GLN A 21 30.86 31.42 -14.08
N HIS A 22 31.18 30.85 -12.91
CA HIS A 22 32.20 31.40 -12.00
C HIS A 22 33.58 31.41 -12.67
N LYS A 23 33.97 30.32 -13.35
CA LYS A 23 35.22 30.26 -14.15
C LYS A 23 35.24 31.27 -15.30
N ALA A 24 34.07 31.67 -15.81
CA ALA A 24 33.94 32.70 -16.84
C ALA A 24 33.94 34.14 -16.29
N GLY A 25 34.14 34.33 -14.97
CA GLY A 25 34.29 35.64 -14.35
C GLY A 25 32.99 36.30 -13.89
N LYS A 26 31.85 35.58 -13.88
CA LYS A 26 30.63 36.08 -13.23
C LYS A 26 30.73 35.93 -11.72
N SER A 27 30.52 37.04 -11.00
CA SER A 27 30.64 37.13 -9.54
C SER A 27 29.29 37.09 -8.80
N ASP A 28 28.17 37.34 -9.47
CA ASP A 28 26.82 37.32 -8.89
C ASP A 28 26.11 35.99 -9.15
N LEU A 29 26.64 34.92 -8.55
CA LEU A 29 26.10 33.56 -8.70
C LEU A 29 25.70 32.99 -7.33
N PRO A 30 24.62 32.20 -7.25
CA PRO A 30 24.27 31.49 -6.03
C PRO A 30 25.37 30.49 -5.65
N PRO A 31 25.50 30.14 -4.36
CA PRO A 31 26.44 29.13 -3.93
C PRO A 31 26.11 27.76 -4.51
N LEU A 32 27.14 26.90 -4.61
CA LEU A 32 26.93 25.50 -4.98
C LEU A 32 25.97 24.83 -4.01
N GLN A 33 25.03 24.07 -4.57
CA GLN A 33 24.06 23.31 -3.79
C GLN A 33 24.80 22.17 -3.08
N PRO A 34 24.76 22.10 -1.73
CA PRO A 34 25.47 21.07 -0.99
C PRO A 34 24.86 19.69 -1.21
N SER A 35 25.65 18.64 -0.93
CA SER A 35 25.23 17.24 -1.02
C SER A 35 24.08 16.90 -0.06
N GLY A 36 23.95 17.63 1.06
CA GLY A 36 22.88 17.51 2.06
C GLY A 36 21.65 18.40 1.80
N SER A 37 21.36 18.76 0.55
CA SER A 37 20.09 19.43 0.22
C SER A 37 18.89 18.53 0.55
N PRO A 38 17.67 19.09 0.62
CA PRO A 38 16.43 18.34 0.64
C PRO A 38 16.43 17.22 -0.42
N ASP A 39 15.86 16.06 -0.09
CA ASP A 39 15.75 14.96 -1.04
C ASP A 39 14.70 15.27 -2.11
N GLY A 40 14.63 14.43 -3.14
CA GLY A 40 13.68 14.68 -4.23
C GLY A 40 12.21 14.58 -3.80
N PHE A 41 11.88 13.86 -2.73
CA PHE A 41 10.51 13.81 -2.22
C PHE A 41 10.11 15.14 -1.60
N GLU A 42 11.01 15.76 -0.84
CA GLU A 42 10.79 17.09 -0.27
C GLU A 42 10.75 18.16 -1.36
N MET A 43 11.70 18.14 -2.31
CA MET A 43 11.81 19.15 -3.37
C MET A 43 10.64 19.18 -4.34
N PHE A 44 10.05 18.01 -4.62
CA PHE A 44 8.85 17.93 -5.45
C PHE A 44 7.55 18.00 -4.63
N GLY A 45 7.65 18.18 -3.31
CA GLY A 45 6.50 18.35 -2.43
C GLY A 45 5.76 17.07 -2.05
N TYR A 46 6.27 15.89 -2.41
CA TYR A 46 5.66 14.61 -2.01
C TYR A 46 5.63 14.40 -0.49
N SER A 47 6.52 15.08 0.25
CA SER A 47 6.52 15.08 1.71
C SER A 47 5.55 16.10 2.33
N SER A 48 4.89 16.94 1.52
CA SER A 48 3.96 17.97 2.01
C SER A 48 2.69 17.31 2.57
N PRO A 49 2.26 17.62 3.81
CA PRO A 49 1.05 17.05 4.39
C PRO A 49 -0.20 17.24 3.53
N ALA A 50 -0.34 18.38 2.85
CA ALA A 50 -1.49 18.64 1.99
C ALA A 50 -1.50 17.72 0.76
N ILE A 51 -0.33 17.47 0.16
CA ILE A 51 -0.20 16.57 -0.99
C ILE A 51 -0.40 15.12 -0.55
N VAL A 52 0.19 14.72 0.58
CA VAL A 52 -0.01 13.38 1.16
C VAL A 52 -1.48 13.11 1.41
N GLN A 53 -2.19 14.04 2.08
CA GLN A 53 -3.63 13.89 2.36
C GLN A 53 -4.46 13.83 1.08
N ALA A 54 -4.13 14.64 0.07
CA ALA A 54 -4.83 14.60 -1.22
C ALA A 54 -4.63 13.25 -1.92
N ILE A 55 -3.42 12.70 -1.92
CA ILE A 55 -3.13 11.37 -2.49
C ILE A 55 -3.84 10.27 -1.68
N GLU A 56 -3.78 10.34 -0.35
CA GLU A 56 -4.46 9.40 0.55
C GLU A 56 -5.98 9.40 0.33
N ALA A 57 -6.59 10.56 0.07
CA ALA A 57 -8.00 10.70 -0.23
C ALA A 57 -8.40 10.08 -1.59
N LEU A 58 -7.45 9.89 -2.52
CA LEU A 58 -7.69 9.18 -3.78
C LEU A 58 -7.71 7.66 -3.59
N ASP A 59 -7.04 7.13 -2.57
CA ASP A 59 -7.02 5.70 -2.23
C ASP A 59 -8.02 5.36 -1.12
N VAL A 60 -9.30 5.65 -1.36
CA VAL A 60 -10.39 5.50 -0.38
C VAL A 60 -10.47 4.07 0.17
N ASN A 61 -10.26 3.08 -0.70
CA ASN A 61 -10.34 1.66 -0.33
C ASN A 61 -9.02 1.10 0.22
N ARG A 62 -7.99 1.96 0.34
CA ARG A 62 -6.66 1.60 0.86
C ARG A 62 -6.02 0.42 0.14
N VAL A 63 -6.12 0.41 -1.19
CA VAL A 63 -5.61 -0.66 -2.05
C VAL A 63 -4.09 -0.73 -1.99
N CYS A 64 -3.41 0.39 -1.70
CA CYS A 64 -1.96 0.42 -1.51
C CYS A 64 -1.56 -0.09 -0.12
N THR A 65 -1.69 -1.41 0.10
CA THR A 65 -1.50 -2.04 1.41
C THR A 65 -0.15 -1.72 2.04
N ASP A 66 0.94 -1.78 1.26
CA ASP A 66 2.30 -1.50 1.75
C ASP A 66 2.43 -0.07 2.29
N TYR A 67 1.81 0.91 1.62
CA TYR A 67 1.77 2.29 2.08
C TYR A 67 1.02 2.41 3.41
N TRP A 68 -0.20 1.89 3.48
CA TRP A 68 -1.03 1.99 4.67
C TRP A 68 -0.44 1.21 5.85
N ASP A 69 0.14 0.03 5.64
CA ASP A 69 0.74 -0.80 6.69
C ASP A 69 2.02 -0.18 7.28
N SER A 70 2.72 0.64 6.50
CA SER A 70 3.90 1.40 6.96
C SER A 70 3.55 2.55 7.91
N ARG A 71 2.29 2.98 7.95
CA ARG A 71 1.83 4.13 8.73
C ARG A 71 1.25 3.69 10.08
N PRO A 72 1.78 4.18 11.22
CA PRO A 72 1.32 3.77 12.55
C PRO A 72 -0.17 4.04 12.81
N TYR A 73 -0.70 5.12 12.25
CA TYR A 73 -2.09 5.56 12.43
C TYR A 73 -3.10 4.77 11.57
N SER A 74 -2.63 3.98 10.62
CA SER A 74 -3.46 3.27 9.66
C SER A 74 -3.86 1.88 10.13
N ARG A 75 -3.13 1.33 11.12
CA ARG A 75 -3.46 0.05 11.73
C ARG A 75 -4.76 0.18 12.53
N PRO A 76 -5.71 -0.77 12.38
CA PRO A 76 -6.85 -0.84 13.29
C PRO A 76 -6.31 -0.93 14.71
N GLN A 77 -6.59 0.10 15.53
CA GLN A 77 -6.29 0.03 16.94
C GLN A 77 -7.18 -1.06 17.52
N VAL A 78 -6.63 -2.25 17.72
CA VAL A 78 -7.24 -3.25 18.59
C VAL A 78 -7.10 -2.70 19.99
N GLN A 79 -8.07 -1.87 20.39
CA GLN A 79 -8.25 -1.47 21.78
C GLN A 79 -8.61 -2.74 22.54
N PHE A 80 -7.62 -3.42 23.09
CA PHE A 80 -7.86 -4.37 24.16
C PHE A 80 -8.28 -3.54 25.38
N PRO A 81 -9.50 -3.70 25.92
CA PRO A 81 -9.83 -3.09 27.19
C PRO A 81 -8.95 -3.75 28.24
N ALA A 82 -7.96 -3.01 28.74
CA ALA A 82 -7.15 -3.43 29.86
C ALA A 82 -8.01 -3.35 31.14
N ASN A 83 -8.71 -4.43 31.46
CA ASN A 83 -9.25 -4.65 32.80
C ASN A 83 -8.27 -5.55 33.58
N PRO A 84 -7.61 -5.05 34.63
CA PRO A 84 -6.85 -5.86 35.56
C PRO A 84 -7.77 -6.31 36.71
N LEU A 85 -7.96 -7.63 36.86
CA LEU A 85 -8.28 -8.40 38.09
C LEU A 85 -9.34 -9.48 37.84
N LEU A 86 -8.89 -10.73 37.73
CA LEU A 86 -9.15 -11.77 38.74
C LEU A 86 -8.54 -13.08 38.27
N ARG A 87 -7.51 -13.49 39.03
CA ARG A 87 -6.89 -14.80 38.96
C ARG A 87 -7.75 -15.71 39.85
N GLU A 88 -8.30 -16.81 39.31
CA GLU A 88 -7.96 -18.17 39.76
C GLU A 88 -8.76 -19.30 39.06
N ALA A 89 -7.98 -20.35 38.78
CA ALA A 89 -8.30 -21.78 38.75
C ALA A 89 -9.03 -22.42 37.56
N ASN A 90 -8.19 -22.90 36.62
CA ASN A 90 -8.09 -24.30 36.16
C ASN A 90 -9.31 -24.96 35.50
N THR A 91 -9.29 -25.10 34.16
CA THR A 91 -9.48 -26.42 33.52
C THR A 91 -8.95 -26.46 32.08
N SER A 92 -7.99 -27.37 31.88
CA SER A 92 -7.61 -28.10 30.66
C SER A 92 -7.82 -27.48 29.27
N GLY A 93 -6.72 -27.24 28.56
CA GLY A 93 -6.70 -26.91 27.13
C GLY A 93 -5.30 -26.63 26.63
N ARG A 94 -4.47 -27.67 26.53
CA ARG A 94 -3.09 -27.61 26.03
C ARG A 94 -3.06 -27.44 24.51
N SER A 95 -2.04 -26.69 24.05
CA SER A 95 -1.44 -26.62 22.70
C SER A 95 -2.23 -25.89 21.60
N ASN A 96 -1.63 -25.12 20.69
CA ASN A 96 -0.22 -24.85 20.42
C ASN A 96 -0.11 -23.53 19.62
N VAL A 97 0.94 -22.78 19.89
CA VAL A 97 1.51 -21.81 18.94
C VAL A 97 1.97 -22.62 17.73
N GLY A 98 1.43 -22.29 16.55
CA GLY A 98 1.78 -22.96 15.30
C GLY A 98 1.81 -21.97 14.15
N ASN A 99 3.02 -21.60 13.75
CA ASN A 99 3.34 -20.88 12.52
C ASN A 99 2.46 -21.34 11.35
N LEU A 100 1.84 -20.41 10.64
CA LEU A 100 1.24 -20.69 9.33
C LEU A 100 2.37 -20.78 8.29
N GLN A 101 3.04 -21.93 8.32
CA GLN A 101 3.80 -22.45 7.20
C GLN A 101 2.79 -22.64 6.05
N LEU A 102 2.90 -21.80 5.01
CA LEU A 102 2.22 -22.03 3.75
C LEU A 102 2.66 -23.40 3.22
N ASN A 103 1.70 -24.31 3.05
CA ASN A 103 1.84 -25.45 2.17
C ASN A 103 0.63 -25.54 1.22
N PRO A 104 0.84 -25.93 -0.04
CA PRO A 104 -0.12 -25.77 -1.11
C PRO A 104 -1.04 -26.98 -1.22
N GLY A 105 -2.34 -26.69 -1.29
CA GLY A 105 -3.39 -27.67 -1.51
C GLY A 105 -4.02 -28.11 -0.19
N HIS A 106 -5.27 -27.68 0.05
CA HIS A 106 -6.33 -28.46 0.67
C HIS A 106 -7.65 -27.66 0.63
N HIS A 107 -8.71 -28.40 0.32
CA HIS A 107 -10.13 -28.09 0.42
C HIS A 107 -10.48 -26.86 1.28
N ILE A 108 -10.99 -25.80 0.64
CA ILE A 108 -11.40 -24.57 1.31
C ILE A 108 -12.67 -24.87 2.12
N SER A 109 -12.56 -24.86 3.45
CA SER A 109 -13.73 -24.90 4.35
C SER A 109 -14.67 -23.72 4.04
N PRO A 110 -16.00 -23.85 4.17
CA PRO A 110 -16.96 -22.77 3.92
C PRO A 110 -16.61 -21.45 4.63
N THR A 111 -16.02 -21.54 5.82
CA THR A 111 -15.51 -20.41 6.59
C THR A 111 -14.36 -19.68 5.90
N GLY A 112 -13.48 -20.44 5.24
CA GLY A 112 -12.37 -19.90 4.44
C GLY A 112 -12.85 -19.22 3.17
N ILE A 113 -13.83 -19.79 2.47
CA ILE A 113 -14.42 -19.19 1.26
C ILE A 113 -15.01 -17.82 1.58
N ASN A 114 -15.76 -17.74 2.68
CA ASN A 114 -16.34 -16.47 3.16
C ASN A 114 -15.27 -15.42 3.48
N SER A 115 -14.13 -15.82 4.03
CA SER A 115 -13.02 -14.90 4.30
C SER A 115 -12.37 -14.36 3.03
N ILE A 116 -12.21 -15.21 2.01
CA ILE A 116 -11.63 -14.84 0.71
C ILE A 116 -12.58 -13.91 -0.04
N LEU A 117 -13.88 -14.24 -0.11
CA LEU A 117 -14.89 -13.39 -0.74
C LEU A 117 -14.95 -12.02 -0.07
N LYS A 118 -14.89 -11.94 1.26
CA LYS A 118 -14.84 -10.66 1.98
C LYS A 118 -13.62 -9.82 1.61
N VAL A 119 -12.46 -10.43 1.40
CA VAL A 119 -11.26 -9.72 0.94
C VAL A 119 -11.44 -9.22 -0.49
N LEU A 120 -12.01 -10.05 -1.38
CA LEU A 120 -12.30 -9.66 -2.77
C LEU A 120 -13.29 -8.49 -2.83
N PHE A 121 -14.37 -8.53 -2.05
CA PHE A 121 -15.37 -7.46 -2.03
C PHE A 121 -14.84 -6.14 -1.47
N LYS A 122 -13.88 -6.19 -0.55
CA LYS A 122 -13.19 -4.96 -0.08
C LYS A 122 -12.31 -4.31 -1.15
N LYS A 123 -11.87 -5.09 -2.16
CA LYS A 123 -11.02 -4.60 -3.25
C LYS A 123 -11.84 -4.04 -4.42
N ALA A 124 -13.05 -4.51 -4.60
CA ALA A 124 -13.96 -4.07 -5.67
C ALA A 124 -14.62 -2.72 -5.31
N SER A 125 -14.83 -1.88 -6.31
CA SER A 125 -15.62 -0.65 -6.21
C SER A 125 -17.12 -0.93 -6.07
N MET A 126 -17.90 0.07 -5.68
CA MET A 126 -19.36 -0.07 -5.55
C MET A 126 -20.03 -0.39 -6.88
N GLU A 127 -19.54 0.20 -7.97
CA GLU A 127 -20.00 -0.05 -9.34
C GLU A 127 -19.72 -1.50 -9.75
N GLU A 128 -18.51 -2.00 -9.51
CA GLU A 128 -18.13 -3.40 -9.81
C GLU A 128 -18.94 -4.40 -8.97
N LEU A 129 -19.20 -4.09 -7.69
CA LEU A 129 -20.01 -4.93 -6.81
C LEU A 129 -21.48 -4.97 -7.26
N SER A 130 -22.01 -3.84 -7.75
CA SER A 130 -23.39 -3.76 -8.26
C SER A 130 -23.54 -4.58 -9.53
N SER A 131 -22.60 -4.45 -10.48
CA SER A 131 -22.53 -5.29 -11.69
C SER A 131 -22.36 -6.77 -11.36
N LEU A 132 -21.51 -7.11 -10.38
CA LEU A 132 -21.32 -8.49 -9.93
C LEU A 132 -22.61 -9.06 -9.33
N GLN A 133 -23.34 -8.28 -8.52
CA GLN A 133 -24.63 -8.69 -7.97
C GLN A 133 -25.66 -8.95 -9.07
N GLU A 134 -25.74 -8.08 -10.08
CA GLU A 134 -26.63 -8.24 -11.25
C GLU A 134 -26.32 -9.54 -11.99
N VAL A 135 -25.04 -9.77 -12.33
CA VAL A 135 -24.58 -10.98 -13.03
C VAL A 135 -24.84 -12.26 -12.24
N LEU A 136 -24.65 -12.24 -10.91
CA LEU A 136 -24.94 -13.38 -10.03
C LEU A 136 -26.44 -13.64 -9.87
N SER A 137 -27.27 -12.59 -9.97
CA SER A 137 -28.74 -12.69 -9.88
C SER A 137 -29.35 -13.28 -11.15
N GLU A 138 -28.73 -13.07 -12.30
CA GLU A 138 -29.17 -13.62 -13.60
C GLU A 138 -28.83 -15.10 -13.80
N THR A 139 -28.36 -15.82 -12.77
CA THR A 139 -28.05 -17.27 -12.83
C THR A 139 -26.97 -17.61 -13.86
N ASN A 140 -26.02 -16.71 -14.11
CA ASN A 140 -24.91 -16.91 -15.05
C ASN A 140 -23.65 -17.52 -14.40
N SER A 141 -23.82 -18.45 -13.45
CA SER A 141 -22.71 -19.01 -12.65
C SER A 141 -21.61 -19.66 -13.51
N ASP A 142 -22.00 -20.33 -14.60
CA ASP A 142 -21.05 -21.02 -15.48
C ASP A 142 -20.21 -20.04 -16.30
N MET A 143 -20.83 -18.97 -16.82
CA MET A 143 -20.13 -17.91 -17.56
C MET A 143 -19.15 -17.15 -16.66
N VAL A 144 -19.56 -16.83 -15.43
CA VAL A 144 -18.68 -16.20 -14.44
C VAL A 144 -17.48 -17.10 -14.13
N THR A 145 -17.70 -18.41 -14.03
CA THR A 145 -16.64 -19.37 -13.75
C THR A 145 -15.63 -19.44 -14.90
N GLU A 146 -16.08 -19.42 -16.16
CA GLU A 146 -15.19 -19.42 -17.33
C GLU A 146 -14.39 -18.11 -17.44
N LEU A 147 -15.01 -16.95 -17.23
CA LEU A 147 -14.30 -15.67 -17.26
C LEU A 147 -13.23 -15.56 -16.17
N VAL A 148 -13.50 -16.09 -14.97
CA VAL A 148 -12.49 -16.14 -13.89
C VAL A 148 -11.34 -17.07 -14.26
N LYS A 149 -11.60 -18.22 -14.91
CA LYS A 149 -10.52 -19.11 -15.39
C LYS A 149 -9.66 -18.44 -16.45
N GLU A 150 -10.27 -17.73 -17.39
CA GLU A 150 -9.57 -16.97 -18.43
C GLU A 150 -8.65 -15.90 -17.81
N GLU A 151 -9.16 -15.11 -16.87
CA GLU A 151 -8.39 -14.06 -16.19
C GLU A 151 -7.22 -14.64 -15.37
N ILE A 152 -7.41 -15.78 -14.71
CA ILE A 152 -6.32 -16.47 -14.00
C ILE A 152 -5.22 -16.91 -14.97
N GLN A 153 -5.60 -17.38 -16.17
CA GLN A 153 -4.65 -17.83 -17.18
C GLN A 153 -3.86 -16.65 -17.78
N ASN A 154 -4.50 -15.50 -17.97
CA ASN A 154 -3.83 -14.29 -18.50
C ASN A 154 -2.80 -13.67 -17.53
N ARG A 155 -2.89 -13.97 -16.23
CA ARG A 155 -1.97 -13.44 -15.20
C ARG A 155 -0.81 -14.38 -14.87
N ARG A 156 -0.72 -15.52 -15.55
CA ARG A 156 0.29 -16.55 -15.34
C ARG A 156 1.42 -16.43 -16.36
#